data_AF-A0A9D7KPW2-F1
#
_entry.id   AF-A0A9D7KPW2-F1
#
_cell.length_a   1.000
_cell.length_b   1.000
_cell.length_c   1.000
_cell.angle_alpha   90.00
_cell.angle_beta   90.00
_cell.angle_gamma   90.00
#
_symmetry.space_group_name_H-M   'P 1'
#
loop_
_entity.id
_entity.type
_entity.pdbx_description
1 polymer ?
#
loop_
_entity_poly.entity_id
_entity_poly.type
_entity_poly.pdbx_seq_one_letter_code
_entity_poly.pdbx_strand_id
1 'polypeptide(L)'
;MTSYGRLVAAGTPTQRIKFTSADFPQPGDWKSIAINSMTYDSLINIDYDYASTGISGYNLNYSIFDNVKMWGTLGNSSSGGLYFTNSNYLTIKNCEILTKGSYGISIDGVVVLINE
;
A
#
# COMPACT_ATOMS: atom_id res chain seq x y z
N MET A 1 6.43 -5.12 25.72
CA MET A 1 5.16 -4.45 25.37
C MET A 1 5.32 -3.94 23.95
N THR A 2 4.43 -4.31 23.02
CA THR A 2 4.47 -3.81 21.63
C THR A 2 3.47 -2.68 21.50
N SER A 3 3.90 -1.50 21.03
CA SER A 3 3.00 -0.41 20.69
C SER A 3 2.76 -0.43 19.18
N TYR A 4 1.50 -0.51 18.77
CA TYR A 4 1.12 -0.42 17.37
C TYR A 4 0.96 1.06 17.01
N GLY A 5 1.89 1.58 16.22
CA GLY A 5 1.86 2.94 15.70
C GLY A 5 1.07 3.01 14.39
N ARG A 6 0.56 4.20 14.08
CA ARG A 6 -0.16 4.52 12.84
C ARG A 6 0.79 5.07 11.79
N LEU A 7 0.69 4.59 10.55
CA LEU A 7 1.40 5.10 9.40
C LEU A 7 0.58 6.22 8.73
N VAL A 8 1.13 7.43 8.72
CA VAL A 8 0.58 8.57 7.99
C VAL A 8 1.63 9.06 7.01
N ALA A 9 1.38 8.85 5.71
CA ALA A 9 2.18 9.32 4.60
C ALA A 9 1.26 10.07 3.64
N ALA A 10 1.15 11.39 3.84
CA ALA A 10 0.27 12.26 3.07
C ALA A 10 1.09 13.25 2.24
N GLY A 11 1.38 12.87 0.99
CA GLY A 11 1.90 13.79 -0.01
C GLY A 11 0.80 14.65 -0.62
N THR A 12 1.18 15.51 -1.55
CA THR A 12 0.23 16.28 -2.39
C THR A 12 0.26 15.76 -3.83
N PRO A 13 -0.72 16.14 -4.68
CA PRO A 13 -0.72 15.73 -6.08
C PRO A 13 0.55 16.14 -6.84
N THR A 14 1.18 17.25 -6.44
CA THR A 14 2.41 17.79 -7.07
C THR A 14 3.69 17.44 -6.31
N GLN A 15 3.59 17.01 -5.04
CA GLN A 15 4.71 16.62 -4.19
C GLN A 15 4.39 15.30 -3.51
N ARG A 16 4.59 14.22 -4.25
CA ARG A 16 4.29 12.86 -3.82
C ARG A 16 5.37 12.34 -2.88
N ILE A 17 5.00 11.46 -1.96
CA ILE A 17 5.96 10.72 -1.13
C ILE A 17 6.37 9.46 -1.89
N LYS A 18 7.67 9.26 -2.11
CA LYS A 18 8.19 8.06 -2.76
C LYS A 18 8.78 7.10 -1.73
N PHE A 19 8.20 5.90 -1.63
CA PHE A 19 8.80 4.76 -0.96
C PHE A 19 9.63 3.96 -1.97
N THR A 20 10.95 3.94 -1.77
CA THR A 20 11.92 3.29 -2.67
C THR A 20 13.15 2.86 -1.88
N SER A 21 14.04 2.08 -2.50
CA SER A 21 15.36 1.74 -1.98
C SER A 21 16.40 2.83 -2.30
N ALA A 22 17.64 2.43 -2.59
CA ALA A 22 18.79 3.29 -2.85
C ALA A 22 18.66 4.12 -4.14
N ASP A 23 19.68 4.93 -4.42
CA ASP A 23 19.71 5.85 -5.58
C ASP A 23 19.57 5.15 -6.95
N PHE A 24 19.97 3.88 -7.05
CA PHE A 24 19.83 3.03 -8.24
C PHE A 24 18.98 1.80 -7.92
N PRO A 25 17.66 2.00 -7.73
CA PRO A 25 16.82 0.96 -7.16
C PRO A 25 16.52 -0.15 -8.18
N GLN A 26 16.53 -1.39 -7.70
CA GLN A 26 16.15 -2.58 -8.47
C GLN A 26 14.94 -3.27 -7.83
N PRO A 27 14.08 -3.93 -8.65
CA PRO A 27 12.94 -4.68 -8.12
C PRO A 27 13.36 -5.71 -7.07
N GLY A 28 12.86 -5.56 -5.83
CA GLY A 28 13.16 -6.46 -4.72
C GLY A 28 14.23 -5.96 -3.74
N ASP A 29 14.81 -4.78 -3.95
CA ASP A 29 15.84 -4.20 -3.08
C ASP A 29 15.40 -4.03 -1.62
N TRP A 30 14.10 -3.92 -1.39
CA TRP A 30 13.52 -3.88 -0.07
C TRP A 30 12.30 -4.78 0.00
N LYS A 31 11.91 -5.18 1.21
CA LYS A 31 10.90 -6.22 1.38
C LYS A 31 9.49 -5.73 1.03
N SER A 32 8.88 -4.94 1.92
CA SER A 32 7.54 -4.40 1.77
C SER A 32 7.22 -3.37 2.87
N ILE A 33 6.06 -2.72 2.77
CA ILE A 33 5.42 -2.08 3.93
C ILE A 33 4.39 -3.06 4.50
N ALA A 34 4.54 -3.38 5.78
CA ALA A 34 3.57 -4.15 6.56
C ALA A 34 2.91 -3.25 7.60
N ILE A 35 1.59 -3.05 7.50
CA ILE A 35 0.80 -2.20 8.39
C ILE A 35 0.07 -3.08 9.41
N ASN A 36 0.42 -2.92 10.68
CA ASN A 36 -0.14 -3.66 11.83
C ASN A 36 -0.68 -2.72 12.93
N SER A 37 -0.89 -1.45 12.60
CA SER A 37 -1.45 -0.35 13.42
C SER A 37 -2.88 -0.61 13.93
N MET A 38 -3.59 -1.56 13.33
CA MET A 38 -5.01 -1.88 13.48
C MET A 38 -5.99 -0.81 12.98
N THR A 39 -5.70 0.49 13.08
CA THR A 39 -6.67 1.53 12.65
C THR A 39 -6.06 2.84 12.14
N TYR A 40 -6.82 3.50 11.26
CA TYR A 40 -6.68 4.91 10.85
C TYR A 40 -5.43 5.30 10.04
N ASP A 41 -4.74 4.37 9.40
CA ASP A 41 -3.61 4.67 8.53
C ASP A 41 -4.03 5.47 7.30
N SER A 42 -3.10 6.26 6.78
CA SER A 42 -3.37 7.14 5.65
C SER A 42 -2.17 7.20 4.73
N LEU A 43 -2.33 6.68 3.52
CA LEU A 43 -1.36 6.73 2.45
C LEU A 43 -1.99 7.49 1.28
N ILE A 44 -1.59 8.74 1.11
CA ILE A 44 -2.19 9.68 0.17
C ILE A 44 -1.11 10.27 -0.74
N ASN A 45 -1.33 10.22 -2.06
CA ASN A 45 -0.39 10.72 -3.08
C ASN A 45 1.02 10.12 -2.93
N ILE A 46 1.13 8.80 -2.94
CA ILE A 46 2.40 8.10 -2.74
C ILE A 46 2.78 7.21 -3.92
N ASP A 47 4.07 7.18 -4.23
CA ASP A 47 4.68 6.26 -5.19
C ASP A 47 5.38 5.14 -4.42
N TYR A 48 5.10 3.90 -4.80
CA TYR A 48 5.60 2.71 -4.14
C TYR A 48 6.33 1.84 -5.15
N ASP A 49 7.66 1.82 -5.05
CA ASP A 49 8.50 1.21 -6.08
C ASP A 49 9.58 0.29 -5.51
N TYR A 50 9.99 -0.68 -6.34
CA TYR A 50 11.18 -1.51 -6.14
C TYR A 50 11.18 -2.42 -4.90
N ALA A 51 10.04 -2.58 -4.24
CA ALA A 51 9.87 -3.57 -3.18
C ALA A 51 9.77 -5.00 -3.74
N SER A 52 9.93 -6.01 -2.90
CA SER A 52 9.70 -7.42 -3.26
C SER A 52 8.22 -7.71 -3.43
N THR A 53 7.38 -7.15 -2.56
CA THR A 53 5.92 -7.28 -2.61
C THR A 53 5.27 -5.93 -2.38
N GLY A 54 3.97 -5.79 -2.68
CA GLY A 54 3.24 -4.57 -2.37
C GLY A 54 2.95 -4.39 -0.87
N ILE A 55 2.00 -3.51 -0.55
CA ILE A 55 1.64 -3.12 0.82
C ILE A 55 0.69 -4.15 1.40
N SER A 56 0.99 -4.63 2.60
CA SER A 56 0.19 -5.67 3.26
C SER A 56 -0.16 -5.32 4.70
N GLY A 57 -1.20 -5.96 5.22
CA GLY A 57 -1.60 -5.78 6.60
C GLY A 57 -2.74 -6.71 7.02
N TYR A 58 -3.00 -6.74 8.32
CA TYR A 58 -4.06 -7.52 8.95
C TYR A 58 -4.77 -6.67 10.00
N ASN A 59 -6.07 -6.89 10.21
CA ASN A 59 -6.89 -6.10 11.13
C ASN A 59 -6.87 -4.60 10.85
N LEU A 60 -6.66 -4.17 9.61
CA LEU A 60 -6.60 -2.76 9.26
C LEU A 60 -8.01 -2.20 9.11
N ASN A 61 -8.40 -1.23 9.95
CA ASN A 61 -9.73 -0.63 9.86
C ASN A 61 -9.67 0.90 9.69
N TYR A 62 -10.70 1.46 9.04
CA TYR A 62 -10.85 2.92 8.87
C TYR A 62 -9.63 3.62 8.24
N SER A 63 -8.91 2.91 7.37
CA SER A 63 -7.68 3.39 6.76
C SER A 63 -7.91 3.83 5.32
N ILE A 64 -7.10 4.78 4.87
CA ILE A 64 -7.27 5.46 3.59
C ILE A 64 -6.05 5.18 2.69
N PHE A 65 -6.32 4.71 1.48
CA PHE A 65 -5.37 4.62 0.39
C PHE A 65 -5.92 5.45 -0.77
N ASP A 66 -5.32 6.61 -1.00
CA ASP A 66 -5.76 7.56 -2.02
C ASP A 66 -4.60 7.95 -2.93
N ASN A 67 -4.77 7.76 -4.23
CA ASN A 67 -3.74 8.09 -5.23
C ASN A 67 -2.39 7.38 -4.95
N VAL A 68 -2.49 6.11 -4.54
CA VAL A 68 -1.35 5.19 -4.41
C VAL A 68 -0.98 4.66 -5.80
N LYS A 69 0.30 4.76 -6.16
CA LYS A 69 0.80 4.28 -7.44
C LYS A 69 1.85 3.21 -7.26
N MET A 70 1.66 2.09 -7.94
CA MET A 70 2.61 0.99 -8.08
C MET A 70 2.74 0.69 -9.58
N TRP A 71 3.88 0.99 -10.19
CA TRP A 71 4.04 0.95 -11.65
C TRP A 71 4.89 -0.24 -12.14
N GLY A 72 4.58 -1.45 -11.66
CA GLY A 72 5.20 -2.67 -12.18
C GLY A 72 6.69 -2.85 -11.82
N THR A 73 7.19 -2.05 -10.88
CA THR A 73 8.57 -2.09 -10.37
C THR A 73 8.75 -3.07 -9.20
N LEU A 74 7.67 -3.73 -8.75
CA LEU A 74 7.76 -4.77 -7.74
C LEU A 74 8.58 -5.96 -8.26
N GLY A 75 9.36 -6.57 -7.37
CA GLY A 75 10.03 -7.84 -7.61
C GLY A 75 9.04 -8.99 -7.85
N ASN A 76 9.54 -10.22 -7.94
CA ASN A 76 8.71 -11.39 -8.14
C ASN A 76 7.81 -11.63 -6.91
N SER A 77 6.61 -11.06 -6.92
CA SER A 77 5.67 -11.08 -5.80
C SER A 77 4.53 -12.05 -6.09
N SER A 78 4.31 -13.03 -5.22
CA SER A 78 3.07 -13.84 -5.26
C SER A 78 1.89 -13.07 -4.67
N SER A 79 2.16 -12.12 -3.77
CA SER A 79 1.17 -11.44 -2.93
C SER A 79 0.52 -10.20 -3.57
N GLY A 80 1.05 -9.69 -4.68
CA GLY A 80 0.39 -8.62 -5.43
C GLY A 80 0.71 -7.19 -4.98
N GLY A 81 -0.26 -6.28 -5.17
CA GLY A 81 -0.17 -4.84 -4.86
C GLY A 81 -0.67 -4.49 -3.45
N LEU A 82 -1.95 -4.17 -3.28
CA LEU A 82 -2.56 -3.95 -1.95
C LEU A 82 -3.19 -5.26 -1.46
N TYR A 83 -2.71 -5.79 -0.33
CA TYR A 83 -3.18 -7.07 0.22
C TYR A 83 -3.52 -6.95 1.72
N PHE A 84 -4.81 -6.94 2.04
CA PHE A 84 -5.27 -6.77 3.42
C PHE A 84 -6.25 -7.86 3.84
N THR A 85 -6.08 -8.40 5.05
CA THR A 85 -6.93 -9.47 5.59
C THR A 85 -7.60 -9.04 6.90
N ASN A 86 -8.82 -9.54 7.14
CA ASN A 86 -9.68 -9.12 8.26
C ASN A 86 -9.76 -7.59 8.44
N SER A 87 -9.93 -6.86 7.33
CA SER A 87 -9.77 -5.40 7.29
C SER A 87 -11.05 -4.72 6.81
N ASN A 88 -11.60 -3.78 7.59
CA ASN A 88 -12.92 -3.20 7.35
C ASN A 88 -12.91 -1.68 7.24
N TYR A 89 -13.85 -1.14 6.46
CA TYR A 89 -14.01 0.29 6.25
C TYR A 89 -12.76 0.94 5.66
N LEU A 90 -12.09 0.24 4.77
CA LEU A 90 -11.00 0.80 3.98
C LEU A 90 -11.58 1.72 2.89
N THR A 91 -11.01 2.91 2.74
CA THR A 91 -11.27 3.77 1.58
C THR A 91 -10.12 3.60 0.61
N ILE A 92 -10.41 3.05 -0.57
CA ILE A 92 -9.44 2.91 -1.66
C ILE A 92 -9.97 3.69 -2.86
N LYS A 93 -9.25 4.74 -3.28
CA LYS A 93 -9.65 5.59 -4.40
C LYS A 93 -8.45 6.12 -5.18
N ASN A 94 -8.66 6.38 -6.47
CA ASN A 94 -7.64 6.97 -7.36
C ASN A 94 -6.32 6.18 -7.45
N CYS A 95 -6.29 4.91 -7.06
CA CYS A 95 -5.08 4.10 -7.04
C CYS A 95 -4.79 3.48 -8.41
N GLU A 96 -3.52 3.45 -8.79
CA GLU A 96 -3.04 2.79 -9.99
C GLU A 96 -2.07 1.68 -9.60
N ILE A 97 -2.54 0.43 -9.68
CA ILE A 97 -1.80 -0.73 -9.16
C ILE A 97 -1.48 -1.69 -10.32
N LEU A 98 -0.28 -1.53 -10.87
CA LEU A 98 0.32 -2.44 -11.84
C LEU A 98 1.32 -3.36 -11.12
N THR A 99 1.03 -4.65 -11.11
CA THR A 99 1.86 -5.67 -10.46
C THR A 99 1.95 -6.92 -11.32
N LYS A 100 3.03 -7.68 -11.15
CA LYS A 100 3.20 -9.02 -11.74
C LYS A 100 2.66 -10.14 -10.84
N GLY A 101 2.21 -9.80 -9.63
CA GLY A 101 1.68 -10.76 -8.66
C GLY A 101 0.22 -11.11 -8.89
N SER A 102 -0.28 -12.05 -8.07
CA SER A 102 -1.61 -12.67 -8.28
C SER A 102 -2.79 -11.71 -8.18
N TYR A 103 -2.65 -10.58 -7.46
CA TYR A 103 -3.72 -9.62 -7.24
C TYR A 103 -3.21 -8.18 -7.33
N GLY A 104 -3.94 -7.29 -8.02
CA GLY A 104 -3.69 -5.86 -7.91
C GLY A 104 -4.09 -5.35 -6.52
N ILE A 105 -5.36 -5.54 -6.17
CA ILE A 105 -5.93 -5.20 -4.86
C ILE A 105 -6.74 -6.41 -4.39
N SER A 106 -6.47 -6.92 -3.19
CA SER A 106 -7.19 -8.03 -2.56
C SER A 106 -7.44 -7.70 -1.10
N ILE A 107 -8.73 -7.70 -0.73
CA ILE A 107 -9.19 -7.38 0.62
C ILE A 107 -10.12 -8.50 1.08
N ASP A 108 -9.81 -9.09 2.23
CA ASP A 108 -10.74 -9.91 2.99
C ASP A 108 -11.35 -9.06 4.12
N GLY A 109 -12.57 -8.56 3.87
CA GLY A 109 -13.33 -7.67 4.76
C GLY A 109 -14.22 -6.69 3.99
N VAL A 110 -14.70 -5.63 4.66
CA VAL A 110 -15.61 -4.63 4.05
C VAL A 110 -14.83 -3.46 3.47
N VAL A 111 -15.01 -3.18 2.16
CA VAL A 111 -14.35 -2.08 1.44
C VAL A 111 -15.37 -1.03 1.02
N VAL A 112 -15.03 0.25 1.20
CA VAL A 112 -15.74 1.38 0.58
C VAL A 112 -14.92 1.87 -0.60
N LEU A 113 -15.35 1.50 -1.81
CA LEU A 113 -14.77 2.02 -3.05
C LEU A 113 -15.47 3.34 -3.40
N ILE A 114 -14.70 4.42 -3.50
CA ILE A 114 -15.19 5.71 -3.96
C ILE A 114 -14.51 5.97 -5.30
N ASN A 115 -15.21 5.71 -6.40
CA ASN A 115 -14.80 6.18 -7.72
C ASN A 115 -15.37 7.59 -7.89
N GLU A 116 -14.50 8.59 -8.06
CA GLU A 116 -14.86 9.93 -8.52
C GLU A 116 -14.71 10.01 -10.05
#